data_AF-A0A4U1D872-F1
#
_entry.id   AF-A0A4U1D872-F1
#
_cell.length_a   1.000
_cell.length_b   1.000
_cell.length_c   1.000
_cell.angle_alpha   90.00
_cell.angle_beta   90.00
_cell.angle_gamma   90.00
#
_symmetry.space_group_name_H-M   'P 1'
#
loop_
_entity.id
_entity.type
_entity.pdbx_description
1 polymer ?
#
loop_
_entity_poly.entity_id
_entity_poly.type
_entity_poly.pdbx_seq_one_letter_code
_entity_poly.pdbx_strand_id
1 'polypeptide(L)'
;MNKEQIQSTFDSCGLGKLGEDLSFKLWIKGLGENCDEDMLENFLIAYDFRDDSSMLADHFLYHFQVFKTVLKSWNGNVPFGFW
;
A
#
# COMPACT_ATOMS: atom_id res chain seq x y z
N MET A 1 6.88 3.90 9.72
CA MET A 1 5.57 4.60 9.69
C MET A 1 4.73 4.25 10.92
N ASN A 2 4.08 5.23 11.54
CA ASN A 2 3.05 5.01 12.56
C ASN A 2 1.67 4.79 11.88
N LYS A 3 0.65 4.43 12.66
CA LYS A 3 -0.73 4.25 12.17
C LYS A 3 -1.25 5.49 11.44
N GLU A 4 -0.98 6.68 11.98
CA GLU A 4 -1.47 7.97 11.47
C GLU A 4 -0.85 8.30 10.11
N GLN A 5 0.43 8.00 9.92
CA GLN A 5 1.14 8.14 8.64
C GLN A 5 0.55 7.19 7.61
N ILE A 6 0.31 5.92 7.96
CA ILE A 6 -0.33 4.96 7.06
C ILE A 6 -1.70 5.51 6.61
N GLN A 7 -2.52 5.98 7.56
CA GLN A 7 -3.81 6.60 7.25
C GLN A 7 -3.67 7.82 6.33
N SER A 8 -2.73 8.70 6.62
CA SER A 8 -2.46 9.90 5.83
C SER A 8 -2.09 9.57 4.39
N THR A 9 -1.35 8.47 4.14
CA THR A 9 -1.01 8.00 2.79
C THR A 9 -2.23 7.44 2.06
N PHE A 10 -3.14 6.76 2.76
CA PHE A 10 -4.43 6.36 2.17
C PHE A 10 -5.29 7.57 1.82
N ASP A 11 -5.35 8.56 2.69
CA ASP A 11 -6.11 9.79 2.48
C ASP A 11 -5.57 10.59 1.29
N SER A 12 -4.24 10.72 1.15
CA SER A 12 -3.61 11.43 0.02
C SER A 12 -3.90 10.78 -1.34
N CYS A 13 -4.05 9.46 -1.37
CA CYS A 13 -4.40 8.68 -2.56
C CYS A 13 -5.92 8.65 -2.85
N GLY A 14 -6.75 9.34 -2.07
CA GLY A 14 -8.22 9.29 -2.21
C GLY A 14 -8.87 7.99 -1.71
N LEU A 15 -8.09 7.13 -1.04
CA LEU A 15 -8.50 5.83 -0.49
C LEU A 15 -8.78 5.90 1.02
N GLY A 16 -9.08 7.08 1.56
CA GLY A 16 -9.17 7.31 3.01
C GLY A 16 -10.12 6.37 3.75
N LYS A 17 -11.28 6.04 3.15
CA LYS A 17 -12.23 5.05 3.69
C LYS A 17 -11.62 3.65 3.82
N LEU A 18 -10.83 3.23 2.83
CA LEU A 18 -10.12 1.96 2.86
C LEU A 18 -9.00 2.00 3.91
N GLY A 19 -8.35 3.15 4.05
CA GLY A 19 -7.42 3.45 5.14
C GLY A 19 -8.06 3.28 6.52
N GLU A 20 -9.26 3.82 6.77
CA GLU A 20 -9.93 3.72 8.07
C GLU A 20 -10.08 2.26 8.52
N ASP A 21 -10.38 1.36 7.58
CA ASP A 21 -10.54 -0.07 7.83
C ASP A 21 -9.23 -0.86 7.93
N LEU A 22 -8.18 -0.42 7.23
CA LEU A 22 -6.93 -1.17 7.07
C LEU A 22 -5.74 -0.63 7.84
N SER A 23 -5.61 0.69 8.02
CA SER A 23 -4.42 1.34 8.60
C SER A 23 -4.02 0.74 9.94
N PHE A 24 -4.99 0.48 10.82
CA PHE A 24 -4.73 -0.15 12.12
C PHE A 24 -4.29 -1.62 11.99
N LYS A 25 -4.94 -2.40 11.12
CA LYS A 25 -4.63 -3.81 10.88
C LYS A 25 -3.24 -3.96 10.25
N LEU A 26 -2.90 -3.10 9.30
CA LEU A 26 -1.60 -3.04 8.64
C LEU A 26 -0.49 -2.63 9.60
N TRP A 27 -0.77 -1.65 10.47
CA TRP A 27 0.17 -1.24 11.51
C TRP A 27 0.49 -2.38 12.49
N ILE A 28 -0.52 -3.08 13.03
CA ILE A 28 -0.31 -4.24 13.92
C ILE A 28 0.49 -5.36 13.24
N LYS A 29 0.28 -5.56 11.94
CA LYS A 29 1.02 -6.57 11.16
C LYS A 29 2.44 -6.13 10.78
N GLY A 30 2.91 -4.98 11.27
CA GLY A 30 4.29 -4.54 11.12
C GLY A 30 4.62 -3.88 9.77
N LEU A 31 3.60 -3.41 9.02
CA LEU A 31 3.83 -2.69 7.76
C LEU A 31 4.76 -1.48 7.97
N GLY A 32 4.55 -0.75 9.07
CA GLY A 32 5.28 0.47 9.38
C GLY A 32 6.77 0.28 9.66
N GLU A 33 7.25 -0.91 9.99
CA GLU A 33 8.67 -1.19 10.23
C GLU A 33 9.42 -1.53 8.94
N ASN A 34 8.69 -1.93 7.89
CA ASN A 34 9.23 -2.51 6.67
C ASN A 34 8.84 -1.73 5.40
N CYS A 35 8.31 -0.53 5.55
CA CYS A 35 7.73 0.26 4.47
C CYS A 35 8.02 1.75 4.65
N ASP A 36 8.49 2.35 3.57
CA ASP A 36 8.59 3.80 3.42
C ASP A 36 7.27 4.36 2.87
N GLU A 37 6.99 5.63 3.16
CA GLU A 37 5.75 6.31 2.76
C GLU A 37 5.59 6.36 1.24
N ASP A 38 6.64 6.76 0.53
CA ASP A 38 6.67 6.80 -0.94
C ASP A 38 6.38 5.43 -1.58
N MET A 39 6.82 4.34 -0.93
CA MET A 39 6.59 2.98 -1.44
C MET A 39 5.13 2.55 -1.27
N LEU A 40 4.52 2.94 -0.16
CA LEU A 40 3.10 2.72 0.08
C LEU A 40 2.28 3.53 -0.92
N GLU A 41 2.58 4.82 -1.07
CA GLU A 41 1.89 5.71 -2.01
C GLU A 41 1.96 5.18 -3.45
N ASN A 42 3.15 4.81 -3.92
CA ASN A 42 3.32 4.22 -5.26
C ASN A 42 2.49 2.95 -5.45
N PHE A 43 2.39 2.10 -4.43
CA PHE A 43 1.53 0.93 -4.49
C PHE A 43 0.05 1.30 -4.55
N LEU A 44 -0.40 2.27 -3.74
CA LEU A 44 -1.79 2.69 -3.70
C LEU A 44 -2.25 3.31 -5.02
N ILE A 45 -1.38 4.06 -5.69
CA ILE A 45 -1.65 4.64 -7.01
C ILE A 45 -1.70 3.55 -8.09
N ALA A 46 -0.82 2.56 -8.00
CA ALA A 46 -0.69 1.46 -8.95
C ALA A 46 -1.81 0.41 -8.80
N TYR A 47 -2.25 0.15 -7.58
CA TYR A 47 -3.14 -0.97 -7.32
C TYR A 47 -4.59 -0.60 -7.60
N ASP A 48 -5.19 -1.30 -8.56
CA ASP A 48 -6.63 -1.20 -8.83
C ASP A 48 -7.40 -1.92 -7.74
N PHE A 49 -7.82 -1.17 -6.72
CA PHE A 49 -8.82 -1.59 -5.75
C PHE A 49 -10.18 -1.59 -6.44
N ARG A 50 -10.43 -2.57 -7.32
CA ARG A 50 -11.78 -2.85 -7.84
C ARG A 50 -12.75 -2.89 -6.68
N ASP A 51 -14.00 -2.52 -6.95
CA ASP A 51 -15.16 -2.24 -6.07
C ASP A 51 -15.47 -3.31 -4.99
N ASP A 52 -14.45 -3.72 -4.23
CA ASP A 52 -14.45 -4.76 -3.22
C ASP A 52 -14.60 -4.06 -1.88
N SER A 53 -15.86 -3.98 -1.50
CA SER A 53 -16.39 -3.54 -0.21
C SER A 53 -15.78 -4.18 1.05
N SER A 54 -14.71 -4.99 0.97
CA SER A 54 -13.92 -5.42 2.13
C SER A 54 -12.58 -6.05 1.75
N MET A 55 -11.59 -5.24 1.38
CA MET A 55 -10.25 -5.80 1.20
C MET A 55 -9.67 -6.26 2.54
N LEU A 56 -9.29 -7.53 2.65
CA LEU A 56 -8.67 -8.07 3.85
C LEU A 56 -7.22 -7.56 3.99
N ALA A 57 -6.81 -7.26 5.21
CA ALA A 57 -5.44 -6.79 5.49
C ALA A 57 -4.37 -7.79 5.02
N ASP A 58 -4.65 -9.09 5.09
CA ASP A 58 -3.73 -10.12 4.60
C ASP A 58 -3.61 -10.13 3.07
N HIS A 59 -4.71 -9.88 2.36
CA HIS A 59 -4.67 -9.73 0.90
C HIS A 59 -3.87 -8.48 0.51
N PHE A 60 -4.11 -7.35 1.20
CA PHE A 60 -3.31 -6.13 1.01
C PHE A 60 -1.81 -6.44 1.15
N LEU A 61 -1.41 -7.06 2.26
CA LEU A 61 -0.01 -7.35 2.53
C LEU A 61 0.60 -8.31 1.50
N TYR A 62 -0.16 -9.29 1.03
CA TYR A 62 0.28 -10.17 -0.04
C TYR A 62 0.58 -9.39 -1.32
N HIS A 63 -0.36 -8.58 -1.80
CA HIS A 63 -0.18 -7.78 -3.02
C HIS A 63 0.94 -6.75 -2.86
N PHE A 64 1.02 -6.11 -1.70
CA PHE A 64 2.08 -5.18 -1.37
C PHE A 64 3.46 -5.85 -1.38
N GLN A 65 3.58 -7.07 -0.86
CA GLN A 65 4.83 -7.83 -0.87
C GLN A 65 5.25 -8.25 -2.29
N VAL A 66 4.28 -8.61 -3.14
CA VAL A 66 4.53 -8.87 -4.57
C VAL A 66 5.05 -7.60 -5.24
N PHE A 67 4.39 -6.47 -5.02
CA PHE A 67 4.82 -5.17 -5.56
C PHE A 67 6.25 -4.83 -5.13
N LYS A 68 6.57 -4.96 -3.84
CA LYS A 68 7.94 -4.76 -3.32
C LYS A 68 8.97 -5.64 -3.99
N THR A 69 8.63 -6.92 -4.18
CA THR A 69 9.54 -7.89 -4.83
C THR A 69 9.81 -7.49 -6.28
N VAL A 70 8.76 -7.11 -7.01
CA VAL A 70 8.87 -6.66 -8.41
C VAL A 70 9.69 -5.38 -8.50
N LEU A 71 9.38 -4.36 -7.68
CA LEU A 71 10.10 -3.09 -7.66
C LEU A 71 11.60 -3.27 -7.36
N LYS A 72 11.92 -4.15 -6.41
CA LYS A 72 13.31 -4.51 -6.06
C LYS A 72 14.00 -5.22 -7.22
N SER A 73 13.31 -6.11 -7.93
CA SER A 73 13.87 -6.81 -9.10
C SER A 73 14.18 -5.86 -10.26
N TRP A 74 13.50 -4.72 -10.31
CA TRP A 74 13.72 -3.66 -11.29
C TRP A 74 14.70 -2.58 -10.81
N ASN A 75 15.45 -2.81 -9.71
CA ASN A 75 16.38 -1.84 -9.13
C ASN A 75 15.73 -0.48 -8.78
N GLY A 76 14.42 -0.45 -8.50
CA GLY A 76 13.68 0.78 -8.25
C GLY A 76 13.29 1.57 -9.51
N ASN A 77 13.69 1.11 -10.70
CA ASN A 77 13.23 1.67 -11.97
C ASN A 77 11.96 0.95 -12.42
N VAL A 78 10.81 1.44 -11.98
CA VAL A 78 9.55 1.11 -12.65
C VAL A 78 9.66 1.61 -14.09
N PRO A 79 9.48 0.76 -15.13
CA PRO A 79 9.42 1.26 -16.49
C PRO A 79 8.20 2.19 -16.57
N PHE A 80 8.48 3.49 -16.65
CA PHE A 80 7.49 4.51 -16.94
C PHE A 80 6.68 4.08 -18.17
N GLY A 81 5.36 3.90 -18.02
CA GLY A 81 4.44 3.69 -19.14
C GLY A 81 3.75 2.33 -19.24
N PHE A 82 3.76 1.47 -18.22
CA PHE A 82 2.81 0.36 -18.12
C PHE A 82 1.63 0.71 -17.21
N TRP A 83 0.83 1.70 -17.64
CA TRP A 83 -0.52 1.99 -17.15
C TRP A 83 -1.38 2.42 -18.33
#